data_AF-R7LCZ0-F1
#
_entry.id   AF-R7LCZ0-F1
#
_cell.length_a   1.000
_cell.length_b   1.000
_cell.length_c   1.000
_cell.angle_alpha   90.00
_cell.angle_beta   90.00
_cell.angle_gamma   90.00
#
_symmetry.space_group_name_H-M   'P 1'
#
loop_
_entity.id
_entity.type
_entity.pdbx_description
1 polymer ?
#
loop_
_entity_poly.entity_id
_entity_poly.type
_entity_poly.pdbx_seq_one_letter_code
_entity_poly.pdbx_strand_id
1 'polypeptide(L)'
;MGIGRGKFFMANLMAALLSAISLLAANKAFSEDMALIRILDVCGGSFMKAVNPGEIKSLRILKFMKPAGNSCGTWECASKQSPAVGYYDGALLVPLGEVQVGIKGSAQFYVQAESKFLIQALDAYGDMVQTSPLLASPKKGQRADFPNMFSAPELGKDAGVAGENIAGYSGGLSSGPFSFKKYVEPILENHCADCHDEGCSGAAKMVLSGDKGIVFSKSYTEIVWKEGVSANPDGIGKTRPANAWGAKQSKIIWMLRDGHGGCELSDGEFFALRLWIDLNVPYYDTVSSAYMENPSGRSPLSFGELKRLFDICKMPKVLNADNKTLILARKYPIEIISFDRPESSEILINVPKQSDSYMEALSIIRKGAERLKLKPREDM
;
A
#
# COMPACT_ATOMS: atom_id res chain seq x y z
N MET A 1 22.14 42.35 40.26
CA MET A 1 21.37 43.02 39.20
C MET A 1 22.19 42.93 37.92
N GLY A 2 21.78 42.39 36.77
CA GLY A 2 20.46 42.05 36.27
C GLY A 2 20.49 42.25 34.75
N ILE A 3 21.31 41.51 34.00
CA ILE A 3 21.46 41.72 32.53
C ILE A 3 21.50 40.41 31.70
N GLY A 4 21.63 39.23 32.32
CA GLY A 4 21.78 37.96 31.58
C GLY A 4 20.48 37.25 31.16
N ARG A 5 19.37 37.43 31.88
CA ARG A 5 18.11 36.69 31.62
C ARG A 5 17.22 37.31 30.54
N GLY A 6 17.36 38.62 30.26
CA GLY A 6 16.52 39.31 29.27
C GLY A 6 16.89 39.00 27.81
N LYS A 7 18.19 38.81 27.51
CA LYS A 7 18.67 38.56 26.13
C LYS A 7 18.33 37.14 25.63
N PHE A 8 18.39 36.13 26.50
CA PHE A 8 17.96 34.76 26.18
C PHE A 8 16.44 34.64 26.02
N PHE A 9 15.66 35.40 26.80
CA PHE A 9 14.20 35.39 26.70
C PHE A 9 13.71 36.09 25.42
N MET A 10 14.33 37.22 25.03
CA MET A 10 13.99 37.89 23.76
C MET A 10 14.45 37.13 22.51
N ALA A 11 15.59 36.42 22.56
CA ALA A 11 16.05 35.59 21.43
C ALA A 11 15.10 34.40 21.18
N ASN A 12 14.60 33.75 22.23
CA ASN A 12 13.59 32.69 22.11
C ASN A 12 12.22 33.23 21.68
N LEU A 13 11.84 34.44 22.11
CA LEU A 13 10.60 35.07 21.67
C LEU A 13 10.67 35.49 20.19
N MET A 14 11.80 36.01 19.72
CA MET A 14 12.02 36.33 18.30
C MET A 14 12.12 35.08 17.43
N ALA A 15 12.75 33.99 17.89
CA ALA A 15 12.78 32.72 17.17
C ALA A 15 11.40 32.06 17.09
N ALA A 16 10.58 32.17 18.14
CA ALA A 16 9.18 31.74 18.14
C ALA A 16 8.30 32.65 17.25
N LEU A 17 8.56 33.96 17.21
CA LEU A 17 7.87 34.88 16.29
C LEU A 17 8.26 34.66 14.83
N LEU A 18 9.55 34.41 14.54
CA LEU A 18 10.04 34.09 13.20
C LEU A 18 9.54 32.71 12.74
N SER A 19 9.47 31.72 13.63
CA SER A 19 8.83 30.41 13.41
C SER A 19 7.34 30.56 13.13
N ALA A 20 6.62 31.38 13.90
CA ALA A 20 5.19 31.65 13.69
C ALA A 20 4.94 32.42 12.39
N ILE A 21 5.79 33.41 12.03
CA ILE A 21 5.71 34.16 10.78
C ILE A 21 6.06 33.27 9.57
N SER A 22 7.01 32.34 9.71
CA SER A 22 7.29 31.30 8.69
C SER A 22 6.15 30.29 8.57
N LEU A 23 5.48 29.92 9.68
CA LEU A 23 4.26 29.10 9.68
C LEU A 23 3.09 29.85 9.03
N LEU A 24 2.97 31.16 9.24
CA LEU A 24 1.93 32.02 8.66
C LEU A 24 2.16 32.26 7.16
N ALA A 25 3.40 32.45 6.71
CA ALA A 25 3.76 32.53 5.30
C ALA A 25 3.62 31.17 4.59
N ALA A 26 4.02 30.08 5.26
CA ALA A 26 3.78 28.71 4.79
C ALA A 26 2.28 28.42 4.71
N ASN A 27 1.47 28.78 5.71
CA ASN A 27 0.01 28.62 5.72
C ASN A 27 -0.69 29.45 4.63
N LYS A 28 -0.15 30.63 4.26
CA LYS A 28 -0.71 31.46 3.19
C LYS A 28 -0.47 30.86 1.81
N ALA A 29 0.72 30.28 1.57
CA ALA A 29 1.00 29.47 0.38
C ALA A 29 0.26 28.11 0.41
N PHE A 30 0.10 27.49 1.59
CA PHE A 30 -0.70 26.28 1.83
C PHE A 30 -2.18 26.50 1.51
N SER A 31 -2.73 27.70 1.76
CA SER A 31 -4.16 27.97 1.55
C SER A 31 -4.55 28.13 0.08
N GLU A 32 -3.58 28.36 -0.79
CA GLU A 32 -3.87 28.69 -2.17
C GLU A 32 -4.14 27.42 -2.98
N ASP A 33 -3.32 26.38 -2.94
CA ASP A 33 -3.55 25.19 -3.80
C ASP A 33 -4.39 24.07 -3.13
N MET A 34 -5.09 24.41 -2.05
CA MET A 34 -5.89 23.47 -1.27
C MET A 34 -7.39 23.73 -1.42
N ALA A 35 -8.17 22.69 -1.13
CA ALA A 35 -9.62 22.72 -1.00
C ALA A 35 -10.04 22.23 0.39
N LEU A 36 -11.09 22.83 0.96
CA LEU A 36 -11.66 22.39 2.23
C LEU A 36 -12.71 21.30 2.00
N ILE A 37 -12.54 20.17 2.67
CA ILE A 37 -13.49 19.06 2.67
C ILE A 37 -14.16 19.00 4.04
N ARG A 38 -15.48 18.86 4.07
CA ARG A 38 -16.26 18.56 5.28
C ARG A 38 -17.07 17.30 5.09
N ILE A 39 -16.99 16.39 6.05
CA ILE A 39 -17.90 15.25 6.17
C ILE A 39 -18.87 15.56 7.30
N LEU A 40 -20.16 15.67 6.98
CA LEU A 40 -21.18 16.07 7.95
C LEU A 40 -21.57 14.93 8.88
N ASP A 41 -21.64 13.70 8.36
CA ASP A 41 -21.87 12.47 9.12
C ASP A 41 -20.97 11.34 8.60
N VAL A 42 -19.94 10.97 9.36
CA VAL A 42 -19.01 9.90 9.01
C VAL A 42 -19.65 8.50 9.08
N CYS A 43 -20.71 8.33 9.88
CA CYS A 43 -21.43 7.06 10.02
C CYS A 43 -22.63 6.98 9.06
N GLY A 44 -22.86 8.00 8.25
CA GLY A 44 -23.99 8.06 7.33
C GLY A 44 -23.82 7.17 6.10
N GLY A 45 -24.95 6.68 5.58
CA GLY A 45 -25.02 5.92 4.34
C GLY A 45 -25.25 4.41 4.50
N SER A 46 -25.66 3.76 3.42
CA SER A 46 -26.06 2.34 3.44
C SER A 46 -24.92 1.38 3.78
N PHE A 47 -23.67 1.76 3.52
CA PHE A 47 -22.48 0.96 3.77
C PHE A 47 -21.95 1.07 5.21
N MET A 48 -22.56 1.92 6.03
CA MET A 48 -22.21 2.17 7.44
C MET A 48 -23.26 1.64 8.43
N LYS A 49 -24.30 0.93 7.97
CA LYS A 49 -25.43 0.47 8.81
C LYS A 49 -25.04 -0.32 10.07
N ALA A 50 -23.90 -1.01 10.05
CA ALA A 50 -23.41 -1.79 11.18
C ALA A 50 -22.53 -1.00 12.15
N VAL A 51 -22.25 0.27 11.86
CA VAL A 51 -21.36 1.14 12.64
C VAL A 51 -22.19 1.99 13.59
N ASN A 52 -21.85 1.96 14.87
CA ASN A 52 -22.59 2.73 15.87
C ASN A 52 -22.14 4.20 15.88
N PRO A 53 -23.03 5.15 16.22
CA PRO A 53 -22.64 6.54 16.44
C PRO A 53 -21.49 6.65 17.44
N GLY A 54 -20.43 7.37 17.06
CA GLY A 54 -19.24 7.56 17.89
C GLY A 54 -18.24 6.40 17.87
N GLU A 55 -18.47 5.33 17.11
CA GLU A 55 -17.49 4.25 16.91
C GLU A 55 -16.25 4.74 16.15
N ILE A 56 -16.46 5.59 15.14
CA ILE A 56 -15.39 6.19 14.34
C ILE A 56 -14.75 7.34 15.11
N LYS A 57 -13.43 7.28 15.30
CA LYS A 57 -12.64 8.26 16.06
C LYS A 57 -11.78 9.16 15.19
N SER A 58 -11.25 8.64 14.09
CA SER A 58 -10.48 9.42 13.14
C SER A 58 -10.78 9.03 11.70
N LEU A 59 -10.45 9.93 10.77
CA LEU A 59 -10.42 9.68 9.34
C LEU A 59 -8.98 9.74 8.85
N ARG A 60 -8.52 8.69 8.16
CA ARG A 60 -7.25 8.69 7.42
C ARG A 60 -7.48 9.17 6.00
N ILE A 61 -6.68 10.14 5.56
CA ILE A 61 -6.79 10.74 4.23
C ILE A 61 -5.71 10.17 3.33
N LEU A 62 -6.10 9.65 2.17
CA LEU A 62 -5.21 9.02 1.20
C LEU A 62 -5.25 9.79 -0.11
N LYS A 63 -4.11 10.31 -0.58
CA LYS A 63 -4.02 10.85 -1.93
C LYS A 63 -3.88 9.71 -2.93
N PHE A 64 -4.73 9.72 -3.95
CA PHE A 64 -4.59 8.85 -5.09
C PHE A 64 -3.65 9.46 -6.12
N MET A 65 -2.55 8.78 -6.40
CA MET A 65 -1.60 9.15 -7.44
C MET A 65 -2.01 8.50 -8.74
N LYS A 66 -2.28 9.32 -9.76
CA LYS A 66 -2.46 8.81 -11.12
C LYS A 66 -1.09 8.35 -11.64
N PRO A 67 -0.94 7.10 -12.09
CA PRO A 67 0.30 6.66 -12.72
C PRO A 67 0.67 7.54 -13.92
N ALA A 68 1.95 7.90 -14.02
CA ALA A 68 2.49 8.58 -15.19
C ALA A 68 3.19 7.54 -16.09
N GLY A 69 2.50 7.13 -17.16
CA GLY A 69 3.00 6.12 -18.10
C GLY A 69 2.34 4.75 -17.94
N ASN A 70 2.44 3.93 -18.99
CA ASN A 70 1.93 2.57 -19.07
C ASN A 70 3.03 1.65 -19.62
N SER A 71 3.16 0.43 -19.09
CA SER A 71 3.95 -0.62 -19.72
C SER A 71 3.10 -1.44 -20.70
N CYS A 72 3.71 -2.17 -21.63
CA CYS A 72 2.98 -3.21 -22.39
C CYS A 72 2.80 -4.49 -21.55
N GLY A 73 3.65 -4.70 -20.54
CA GLY A 73 3.50 -5.64 -19.44
C GLY A 73 2.14 -5.57 -18.74
N THR A 74 1.49 -6.71 -18.49
CA THR A 74 0.20 -6.77 -17.80
C THR A 74 0.17 -7.80 -16.69
N TRP A 75 -0.27 -7.39 -15.51
CA TRP A 75 -0.75 -8.28 -14.45
C TRP A 75 -2.27 -8.18 -14.34
N GLU A 76 -2.96 -9.31 -14.29
CA GLU A 76 -4.41 -9.34 -14.18
C GLU A 76 -4.84 -10.27 -13.05
N CYS A 77 -5.58 -9.68 -12.10
CA CYS A 77 -6.34 -10.38 -11.08
C CYS A 77 -7.81 -9.97 -11.21
N ALA A 78 -8.35 -9.19 -10.28
CA ALA A 78 -9.66 -8.56 -10.45
C ALA A 78 -9.61 -7.33 -11.36
N SER A 79 -8.47 -6.63 -11.36
CA SER A 79 -8.19 -5.52 -12.27
C SER A 79 -6.98 -5.83 -13.13
N LYS A 80 -6.98 -5.25 -14.34
CA LYS A 80 -5.85 -5.27 -15.26
C LYS A 80 -4.92 -4.11 -14.93
N GLN A 81 -3.64 -4.41 -14.69
CA GLN A 81 -2.60 -3.46 -14.30
C GLN A 81 -1.45 -3.49 -15.30
N SER A 82 -0.93 -2.33 -15.69
CA SER A 82 0.14 -2.21 -16.67
C SER A 82 1.11 -1.07 -16.31
N PRO A 83 2.20 -1.33 -15.58
CA PRO A 83 2.68 -2.65 -15.11
C PRO A 83 1.95 -3.15 -13.86
N ALA A 84 2.36 -4.32 -13.36
CA ALA A 84 1.98 -4.79 -12.04
C ALA A 84 2.42 -3.79 -10.95
N VAL A 85 1.50 -3.49 -10.03
CA VAL A 85 1.73 -2.61 -8.87
C VAL A 85 1.38 -3.34 -7.57
N GLY A 86 0.29 -4.08 -7.54
CA GLY A 86 -0.12 -4.93 -6.43
C GLY A 86 -0.90 -6.16 -6.90
N TYR A 87 -1.24 -7.05 -5.98
CA TYR A 87 -1.87 -8.32 -6.30
C TYR A 87 -3.29 -8.15 -6.84
N TYR A 88 -4.12 -7.32 -6.19
CA TYR A 88 -5.53 -7.11 -6.55
C TYR A 88 -5.75 -5.87 -7.41
N ASP A 89 -5.14 -4.75 -7.03
CA ASP A 89 -5.26 -3.47 -7.75
C ASP A 89 -3.93 -2.74 -7.92
N GLY A 90 -3.97 -1.71 -8.78
CA GLY A 90 -2.81 -0.88 -9.10
C GLY A 90 -2.92 0.55 -8.58
N ALA A 91 -3.59 0.76 -7.43
CA ALA A 91 -3.67 2.07 -6.82
C ALA A 91 -2.32 2.47 -6.19
N LEU A 92 -1.82 3.65 -6.56
CA LEU A 92 -0.69 4.28 -5.88
C LEU A 92 -1.23 5.28 -4.86
N LEU A 93 -1.07 4.97 -3.57
CA LEU A 93 -1.68 5.74 -2.49
C LEU A 93 -0.62 6.33 -1.57
N VAL A 94 -0.75 7.64 -1.34
CA VAL A 94 0.07 8.37 -0.36
C VAL A 94 -0.80 8.64 0.87
N PRO A 95 -0.50 8.02 2.02
CA PRO A 95 -1.16 8.34 3.28
C PRO A 95 -0.75 9.75 3.68
N LEU A 96 -1.72 10.66 3.67
CA LEU A 96 -1.47 12.06 3.99
C LEU A 96 -1.41 12.23 5.52
N GLY A 97 -2.40 11.70 6.24
CA GLY A 97 -2.44 11.77 7.70
C GLY A 97 -3.83 11.46 8.22
N GLU A 98 -4.07 11.74 9.49
CA GLU A 98 -5.36 11.49 10.15
C GLU A 98 -5.97 12.78 10.71
N VAL A 99 -7.29 12.84 10.74
CA VAL A 99 -8.07 13.91 11.37
C VAL A 99 -9.08 13.32 12.34
N GLN A 100 -9.24 13.95 13.50
CA GLN A 100 -10.18 13.49 14.52
C GLN A 100 -11.63 13.77 14.12
N VAL A 101 -12.53 12.86 14.50
CA VAL A 101 -13.98 12.99 14.33
C VAL A 101 -14.56 13.68 15.57
N GLY A 102 -15.34 14.74 15.33
CA GLY A 102 -16.02 15.48 16.39
C GLY A 102 -17.15 14.68 17.04
N ILE A 103 -17.62 15.14 18.21
CA ILE A 103 -18.66 14.48 19.01
C ILE A 103 -19.94 14.20 18.21
N LYS A 104 -20.26 15.06 17.23
CA LYS A 104 -21.44 14.93 16.36
C LYS A 104 -21.22 14.01 15.15
N GLY A 105 -20.08 13.32 15.06
CA GLY A 105 -19.76 12.45 13.93
C GLY A 105 -19.32 13.22 12.67
N SER A 106 -18.86 14.46 12.80
CA SER A 106 -18.41 15.29 11.67
C SER A 106 -16.89 15.48 11.68
N ALA A 107 -16.31 15.73 10.51
CA ALA A 107 -14.87 16.01 10.36
C ALA A 107 -14.62 17.02 9.24
N GLN A 108 -13.53 17.79 9.33
CA GLN A 108 -13.09 18.70 8.29
C GLN A 108 -11.58 18.65 8.09
N PHE A 109 -11.11 18.73 6.85
CA PHE A 109 -9.69 18.66 6.52
C PHE A 109 -9.41 19.31 5.15
N TYR A 110 -8.13 19.61 4.90
CA TYR A 110 -7.66 20.14 3.63
C TYR A 110 -7.02 19.04 2.79
N VAL A 111 -7.28 19.08 1.48
CA VAL A 111 -6.59 18.27 0.47
C VAL A 111 -6.17 19.16 -0.68
N GLN A 112 -5.20 18.70 -1.47
CA GLN A 112 -4.82 19.39 -2.70
C GLN A 112 -6.05 19.58 -3.58
N ALA A 113 -6.28 20.80 -4.08
CA ALA A 113 -7.36 21.09 -5.00
C ALA A 113 -7.19 20.30 -6.30
N GLU A 114 -8.31 19.99 -6.97
CA GLU A 114 -8.32 19.27 -8.26
C GLU A 114 -7.55 17.94 -8.23
N SER A 115 -7.56 17.27 -7.07
CA SER A 115 -6.92 15.98 -6.85
C SER A 115 -7.94 14.90 -6.52
N LYS A 116 -7.50 13.64 -6.57
CA LYS A 116 -8.32 12.50 -6.16
C LYS A 116 -7.82 11.94 -4.85
N PHE A 117 -8.75 11.55 -3.99
CA PHE A 117 -8.42 11.04 -2.67
C PHE A 117 -9.43 9.99 -2.21
N LEU A 118 -9.04 9.21 -1.20
CA LEU A 118 -9.92 8.33 -0.45
C LEU A 118 -9.88 8.71 1.03
N ILE A 119 -10.91 8.31 1.74
CA ILE A 119 -11.03 8.46 3.19
C ILE A 119 -11.20 7.07 3.79
N GLN A 120 -10.46 6.76 4.85
CA GLN A 120 -10.71 5.58 5.68
C GLN A 120 -11.23 6.02 7.05
N ALA A 121 -12.35 5.45 7.47
CA ALA A 121 -12.90 5.65 8.80
C ALA A 121 -12.23 4.65 9.76
N LEU A 122 -11.66 5.15 10.86
CA LEU A 122 -10.92 4.37 11.84
C LEU A 122 -11.62 4.36 13.19
N ASP A 123 -11.60 3.22 13.88
CA ASP A 123 -12.10 3.11 15.25
C ASP A 123 -11.09 3.59 16.31
N ALA A 124 -11.41 3.39 17.59
CA ALA A 124 -10.57 3.82 18.71
C ALA A 124 -9.21 3.12 18.80
N TYR A 125 -9.03 1.98 18.12
CA TYR A 125 -7.75 1.26 18.05
C TYR A 125 -6.95 1.66 16.80
N GLY A 126 -7.45 2.62 16.02
CA GLY A 126 -6.88 3.00 14.73
C GLY A 126 -7.06 1.92 13.66
N ASP A 127 -7.98 0.97 13.86
CA ASP A 127 -8.29 -0.06 12.89
C ASP A 127 -9.31 0.47 11.88
N MET A 128 -9.07 0.19 10.59
CA MET A 128 -9.97 0.62 9.52
C MET A 128 -11.29 -0.14 9.56
N VAL A 129 -12.38 0.62 9.65
CA VAL A 129 -13.76 0.14 9.64
C VAL A 129 -14.34 0.20 8.22
N GLN A 130 -13.99 1.23 7.45
CA GLN A 130 -14.54 1.45 6.12
C GLN A 130 -13.63 2.34 5.26
N THR A 131 -13.68 2.14 3.94
CA THR A 131 -13.03 3.00 2.95
C THR A 131 -14.07 3.63 2.02
N SER A 132 -13.94 4.93 1.74
CA SER A 132 -14.79 5.64 0.76
C SER A 132 -14.54 5.14 -0.68
N PRO A 133 -15.46 5.38 -1.62
CA PRO A 133 -15.09 5.37 -3.04
C PRO A 133 -14.02 6.45 -3.32
N LEU A 134 -13.46 6.44 -4.54
CA LEU A 134 -12.55 7.49 -4.99
C LEU A 134 -13.30 8.82 -5.11
N LEU A 135 -12.92 9.79 -4.29
CA LEU A 135 -13.47 11.14 -4.26
C LEU A 135 -12.60 12.11 -5.06
N ALA A 136 -13.17 13.26 -5.42
CA ALA A 136 -12.47 14.34 -6.09
C ALA A 136 -12.61 15.62 -5.27
N SER A 137 -11.51 16.34 -5.11
CA SER A 137 -11.52 17.65 -4.44
C SER A 137 -11.97 18.73 -5.43
N PRO A 138 -12.62 19.80 -4.94
CA PRO A 138 -13.07 20.90 -5.78
C PRO A 138 -11.89 21.78 -6.21
N LYS A 139 -12.20 22.89 -6.89
CA LYS A 139 -11.20 23.86 -7.32
C LYS A 139 -10.53 24.55 -6.13
N LYS A 140 -9.37 25.12 -6.39
CA LYS A 140 -8.63 26.02 -5.49
C LYS A 140 -9.57 27.03 -4.81
N GLY A 141 -9.51 27.07 -3.47
CA GLY A 141 -10.31 27.99 -2.65
C GLY A 141 -11.78 27.61 -2.46
N GLN A 142 -12.26 26.51 -3.05
CA GLN A 142 -13.64 26.05 -2.85
C GLN A 142 -13.77 25.12 -1.63
N ARG A 143 -14.99 25.03 -1.12
CA ARG A 143 -15.41 24.06 -0.10
C ARG A 143 -16.29 22.98 -0.72
N ALA A 144 -16.12 21.74 -0.28
CA ALA A 144 -17.03 20.64 -0.57
C ALA A 144 -17.58 20.06 0.73
N ASP A 145 -18.90 20.17 0.92
CA ASP A 145 -19.63 19.63 2.07
C ASP A 145 -20.30 18.32 1.65
N PHE A 146 -19.77 17.20 2.14
CA PHE A 146 -20.29 15.86 1.90
C PHE A 146 -21.27 15.48 3.01
N PRO A 147 -22.53 15.11 2.69
CA PRO A 147 -23.44 14.56 3.69
C PRO A 147 -22.84 13.38 4.45
N ASN A 148 -22.12 12.50 3.74
CA ASN A 148 -21.33 11.39 4.25
C ASN A 148 -20.25 10.99 3.23
N MET A 149 -19.38 10.03 3.57
CA MET A 149 -18.26 9.56 2.75
C MET A 149 -18.63 8.92 1.40
N PHE A 150 -19.92 8.69 1.13
CA PHE A 150 -20.42 7.98 -0.07
C PHE A 150 -21.29 8.85 -0.98
N SER A 151 -21.64 10.05 -0.52
CA SER A 151 -22.57 10.94 -1.22
C SER A 151 -21.82 11.98 -2.05
N ALA A 152 -22.48 12.52 -3.07
CA ALA A 152 -21.93 13.68 -3.78
C ALA A 152 -21.88 14.90 -2.83
N PRO A 153 -20.88 15.78 -2.97
CA PRO A 153 -20.79 16.97 -2.14
C PRO A 153 -21.66 18.11 -2.67
N GLU A 154 -22.05 19.00 -1.76
CA GLU A 154 -22.48 20.36 -2.08
C GLU A 154 -21.25 21.28 -2.17
N LEU A 155 -21.18 22.10 -3.23
CA LEU A 155 -20.03 22.97 -3.49
C LEU A 155 -20.31 24.42 -3.09
N GLY A 156 -19.37 25.04 -2.36
CA GLY A 156 -19.45 26.43 -1.90
C GLY A 156 -18.23 27.27 -2.29
N LYS A 157 -18.40 28.59 -2.35
CA LYS A 157 -17.33 29.56 -2.67
C LYS A 157 -16.54 30.05 -1.45
N ASP A 158 -17.08 29.87 -0.24
CA ASP A 158 -16.46 30.35 1.00
C ASP A 158 -15.75 29.22 1.75
N ALA A 159 -14.43 29.13 1.57
CA ALA A 159 -13.53 28.42 2.48
C ALA A 159 -13.22 29.25 3.75
N GLY A 160 -13.79 30.46 3.86
CA GLY A 160 -13.53 31.42 4.91
C GLY A 160 -14.27 31.16 6.23
N VAL A 161 -13.47 31.19 7.31
CA VAL A 161 -13.80 31.31 8.73
C VAL A 161 -13.98 30.01 9.53
N ALA A 162 -13.24 30.01 10.65
CA ALA A 162 -13.00 29.00 11.66
C ALA A 162 -14.22 28.16 12.06
N GLY A 163 -14.05 26.84 11.98
CA GLY A 163 -14.62 25.91 12.94
C GLY A 163 -13.49 25.48 13.88
N GLU A 164 -13.73 25.53 15.19
CA GLU A 164 -12.82 25.03 16.22
C GLU A 164 -12.37 23.58 15.91
N ASN A 165 -11.11 23.27 16.25
CA ASN A 165 -10.35 22.07 15.86
C ASN A 165 -9.87 22.03 14.40
N ILE A 166 -8.88 22.88 14.11
CA ILE A 166 -7.81 22.51 13.17
C ILE A 166 -6.94 21.50 13.92
N ALA A 167 -7.20 20.20 13.73
CA ALA A 167 -6.14 19.23 13.99
C ALA A 167 -5.06 19.49 12.93
N GLY A 168 -3.88 19.90 13.39
CA GLY A 168 -2.70 19.93 12.55
C GLY A 168 -2.59 18.58 11.87
N TYR A 169 -2.52 18.59 10.55
CA TYR A 169 -2.02 17.48 9.76
C TYR A 169 -0.77 16.96 10.46
N SER A 170 -0.84 15.78 11.10
CA SER A 170 0.36 15.09 11.53
C SER A 170 1.05 14.62 10.27
N GLY A 171 1.87 15.49 9.69
CA GLY A 171 2.45 15.25 8.39
C GLY A 171 3.33 14.01 8.37
N GLY A 172 3.23 13.28 7.27
CA GLY A 172 4.33 12.45 6.75
C GLY A 172 4.37 11.04 7.30
N LEU A 173 3.38 10.21 6.99
CA LEU A 173 3.61 8.76 6.95
C LEU A 173 4.49 8.37 5.75
N SER A 174 4.45 9.15 4.67
CA SER A 174 5.34 9.00 3.51
C SER A 174 5.33 10.25 2.63
N SER A 175 6.46 10.58 1.99
CA SER A 175 6.55 11.59 0.93
C SER A 175 6.10 11.08 -0.44
N GLY A 176 5.73 9.80 -0.55
CA GLY A 176 5.34 9.13 -1.79
C GLY A 176 4.42 7.92 -1.56
N PRO A 177 4.07 7.16 -2.62
CA PRO A 177 3.19 6.01 -2.45
C PRO A 177 3.79 4.96 -1.50
N PHE A 178 2.92 4.18 -0.87
CA PHE A 178 3.36 3.14 0.07
C PHE A 178 4.03 1.96 -0.66
N SER A 179 5.13 1.45 -0.12
CA SER A 179 5.90 0.32 -0.67
C SER A 179 5.96 -0.83 0.32
N PHE A 180 5.56 -2.03 -0.11
CA PHE A 180 5.71 -3.26 0.68
C PHE A 180 7.18 -3.51 1.03
N LYS A 181 8.07 -3.35 0.05
CA LYS A 181 9.52 -3.60 0.21
C LYS A 181 10.18 -2.67 1.22
N LYS A 182 9.73 -1.42 1.30
CA LYS A 182 10.32 -0.44 2.22
C LYS A 182 9.82 -0.60 3.65
N TYR A 183 8.55 -0.98 3.82
CA TYR A 183 7.88 -0.83 5.13
C TYR A 183 7.38 -2.13 5.74
N VAL A 184 7.21 -3.20 4.97
CA VAL A 184 6.57 -4.45 5.44
C VAL A 184 7.50 -5.64 5.31
N GLU A 185 8.18 -5.79 4.18
CA GLU A 185 9.09 -6.91 4.00
C GLU A 185 10.20 -6.98 5.06
N PRO A 186 10.84 -5.86 5.49
CA PRO A 186 11.81 -5.91 6.57
C PRO A 186 11.21 -6.42 7.90
N ILE A 187 9.91 -6.19 8.13
CA ILE A 187 9.21 -6.73 9.31
C ILE A 187 9.13 -8.25 9.19
N LEU A 188 8.74 -8.77 8.03
CA LEU A 188 8.63 -10.22 7.80
C LEU A 188 10.01 -10.89 7.87
N GLU A 189 11.03 -10.27 7.30
CA GLU A 189 12.40 -10.78 7.34
C GLU A 189 12.95 -10.82 8.76
N ASN A 190 12.79 -9.75 9.53
CA ASN A 190 13.36 -9.66 10.88
C ASN A 190 12.61 -10.49 11.93
N HIS A 191 11.29 -10.67 11.74
CA HIS A 191 10.43 -11.22 12.80
C HIS A 191 9.75 -12.53 12.44
N CYS A 192 9.71 -12.92 11.16
CA CYS A 192 8.96 -14.09 10.71
C CYS A 192 9.84 -15.12 9.98
N ALA A 193 10.84 -14.69 9.22
CA ALA A 193 11.61 -15.57 8.34
C ALA A 193 12.36 -16.69 9.09
N ASP A 194 12.79 -16.48 10.33
CA ASP A 194 13.46 -17.53 11.12
C ASP A 194 12.63 -18.81 11.25
N CYS A 195 11.29 -18.67 11.36
CA CYS A 195 10.37 -19.81 11.36
C CYS A 195 9.75 -20.06 9.99
N HIS A 196 9.58 -19.02 9.17
CA HIS A 196 8.82 -19.07 7.92
C HIS A 196 9.68 -19.02 6.65
N ASP A 197 10.99 -19.26 6.70
CA ASP A 197 11.79 -19.46 5.49
C ASP A 197 11.73 -20.93 5.03
N GLU A 198 12.16 -21.20 3.80
CA GLU A 198 12.24 -22.53 3.21
C GLU A 198 13.03 -23.49 4.10
N GLY A 199 12.46 -24.66 4.38
CA GLY A 199 13.07 -25.67 5.25
C GLY A 199 12.90 -25.42 6.74
N CYS A 200 12.35 -24.26 7.15
CA CYS A 200 12.01 -23.98 8.54
C CYS A 200 10.63 -24.56 8.93
N SER A 201 10.34 -24.58 10.23
CA SER A 201 9.17 -25.23 10.82
C SER A 201 7.82 -24.65 10.33
N GLY A 202 7.78 -23.35 10.00
CA GLY A 202 6.62 -22.62 9.50
C GLY A 202 6.41 -22.72 7.99
N ALA A 203 7.41 -23.16 7.23
CA ALA A 203 7.39 -23.22 5.76
C ALA A 203 6.23 -24.05 5.19
N ALA A 204 5.85 -25.12 5.90
CA ALA A 204 4.76 -26.00 5.51
C ALA A 204 3.40 -25.26 5.43
N LYS A 205 3.25 -24.17 6.21
CA LYS A 205 2.06 -23.31 6.15
C LYS A 205 2.30 -22.16 5.17
N MET A 206 3.41 -21.45 5.32
CA MET A 206 3.69 -20.23 4.58
C MET A 206 5.19 -19.96 4.53
N VAL A 207 5.68 -19.61 3.35
CA VAL A 207 7.07 -19.18 3.15
C VAL A 207 7.10 -17.65 3.07
N LEU A 208 7.77 -16.99 4.00
CA LEU A 208 7.84 -15.54 4.14
C LEU A 208 9.22 -14.96 3.82
N SER A 209 9.97 -15.61 2.94
CA SER A 209 11.24 -15.08 2.45
C SER A 209 11.05 -13.87 1.52
N GLY A 210 11.99 -12.92 1.57
CA GLY A 210 12.07 -11.78 0.66
C GLY A 210 12.53 -12.13 -0.77
N ASP A 211 12.63 -13.42 -1.08
CA ASP A 211 13.08 -13.94 -2.38
C ASP A 211 12.28 -13.33 -3.52
N LYS A 212 12.99 -12.73 -4.47
CA LYS A 212 12.43 -12.05 -5.63
C LYS A 212 12.02 -13.09 -6.65
N GLY A 213 10.77 -13.03 -7.06
CA GLY A 213 10.23 -13.80 -8.16
C GLY A 213 9.98 -12.94 -9.39
N ILE A 214 9.15 -13.48 -10.30
CA ILE A 214 8.93 -12.90 -11.62
C ILE A 214 8.16 -11.57 -11.56
N VAL A 215 7.25 -11.38 -10.59
CA VAL A 215 6.46 -10.14 -10.47
C VAL A 215 6.69 -9.47 -9.13
N PHE A 216 6.69 -10.23 -8.03
CA PHE A 216 6.78 -9.75 -6.66
C PHE A 216 7.81 -10.57 -5.87
N SER A 217 7.84 -10.45 -4.54
CA SER A 217 8.56 -11.37 -3.67
C SER A 217 7.69 -12.53 -3.20
N LYS A 218 8.35 -13.60 -2.76
CA LYS A 218 7.72 -14.81 -2.23
C LYS A 218 6.80 -14.48 -1.05
N SER A 219 7.32 -13.78 -0.04
CA SER A 219 6.57 -13.37 1.15
C SER A 219 5.28 -12.62 0.83
N TYR A 220 5.33 -11.68 -0.12
CA TYR A 220 4.17 -10.91 -0.55
C TYR A 220 3.06 -11.80 -1.13
N THR A 221 3.40 -12.64 -2.11
CA THR A 221 2.38 -13.48 -2.76
C THR A 221 1.87 -14.57 -1.84
N GLU A 222 2.73 -15.14 -0.98
CA GLU A 222 2.37 -16.15 0.01
C GLU A 222 1.35 -15.61 1.02
N ILE A 223 1.63 -14.47 1.65
CA ILE A 223 0.72 -13.92 2.67
C ILE A 223 -0.61 -13.44 2.08
N VAL A 224 -0.59 -12.90 0.87
CA VAL A 224 -1.79 -12.42 0.18
C VAL A 224 -2.64 -13.59 -0.33
N TRP A 225 -2.04 -14.54 -1.07
CA TRP A 225 -2.77 -15.64 -1.68
C TRP A 225 -3.30 -16.67 -0.67
N LYS A 226 -2.52 -16.96 0.38
CA LYS A 226 -2.94 -17.91 1.43
C LYS A 226 -3.82 -17.25 2.50
N GLU A 227 -4.35 -16.05 2.23
CA GLU A 227 -5.29 -15.33 3.08
C GLU A 227 -4.77 -15.11 4.52
N GLY A 228 -3.48 -14.77 4.65
CA GLY A 228 -2.92 -14.24 5.90
C GLY A 228 -3.44 -12.82 6.18
N VAL A 229 -3.81 -12.11 5.11
CA VAL A 229 -4.40 -10.77 5.11
C VAL A 229 -5.78 -10.77 4.43
N SER A 230 -6.63 -9.84 4.84
CA SER A 230 -7.96 -9.62 4.28
C SER A 230 -7.97 -8.34 3.45
N ALA A 231 -7.82 -8.50 2.14
CA ALA A 231 -7.85 -7.43 1.15
C ALA A 231 -9.20 -7.40 0.40
N ASN A 232 -9.51 -6.27 -0.23
CA ASN A 232 -10.64 -6.15 -1.14
C ASN A 232 -10.22 -6.54 -2.57
N PRO A 233 -10.62 -7.74 -3.05
CA PRO A 233 -10.23 -8.17 -4.38
C PRO A 233 -10.78 -7.26 -5.47
N ASP A 234 -11.91 -6.60 -5.28
CA ASP A 234 -12.51 -5.71 -6.30
C ASP A 234 -11.75 -4.39 -6.45
N GLY A 235 -10.82 -4.10 -5.53
CA GLY A 235 -9.97 -2.91 -5.48
C GLY A 235 -10.38 -1.93 -4.38
N ILE A 236 -9.42 -1.15 -3.89
CA ILE A 236 -9.59 -0.32 -2.67
C ILE A 236 -10.78 0.65 -2.71
N GLY A 237 -11.06 1.24 -3.87
CA GLY A 237 -12.15 2.19 -4.06
C GLY A 237 -13.52 1.54 -4.35
N LYS A 238 -13.63 0.21 -4.32
CA LYS A 238 -14.89 -0.51 -4.48
C LYS A 238 -15.52 -0.74 -3.12
N THR A 239 -16.59 -0.01 -2.83
CA THR A 239 -17.24 -0.04 -1.53
C THR A 239 -17.81 -1.43 -1.21
N ARG A 240 -17.52 -1.91 0.00
CA ARG A 240 -18.10 -3.09 0.65
C ARG A 240 -18.79 -2.66 1.95
N PRO A 241 -19.61 -3.50 2.60
CA PRO A 241 -20.12 -3.19 3.94
C PRO A 241 -18.98 -2.90 4.93
N ALA A 242 -19.25 -2.08 5.95
CA ALA A 242 -18.28 -1.80 7.00
C ALA A 242 -17.77 -3.08 7.68
N ASN A 243 -16.50 -3.07 8.12
CA ASN A 243 -15.80 -4.20 8.72
C ASN A 243 -15.69 -5.45 7.81
N ALA A 244 -15.83 -5.32 6.48
CA ALA A 244 -15.76 -6.47 5.57
C ALA A 244 -14.33 -6.94 5.22
N TRP A 245 -13.31 -6.10 5.39
CA TRP A 245 -11.90 -6.38 5.06
C TRP A 245 -10.97 -5.44 5.84
N GLY A 246 -9.66 -5.55 5.62
CA GLY A 246 -8.64 -4.68 6.21
C GLY A 246 -7.84 -5.33 7.34
N ALA A 247 -6.99 -4.55 8.00
CA ALA A 247 -6.14 -5.01 9.10
C ALA A 247 -6.95 -5.67 10.21
N LYS A 248 -8.08 -5.05 10.59
CA LYS A 248 -9.03 -5.57 11.58
C LYS A 248 -9.54 -6.98 11.27
N GLN A 249 -9.63 -7.34 9.99
CA GLN A 249 -10.14 -8.62 9.53
C GLN A 249 -9.03 -9.62 9.14
N SER A 250 -7.76 -9.24 9.32
CA SER A 250 -6.62 -10.02 8.82
C SER A 250 -6.08 -10.97 9.87
N LYS A 251 -5.93 -12.26 9.51
CA LYS A 251 -5.46 -13.31 10.42
C LYS A 251 -4.12 -12.97 11.06
N ILE A 252 -3.19 -12.39 10.30
CA ILE A 252 -1.88 -11.97 10.84
C ILE A 252 -2.01 -10.97 11.99
N ILE A 253 -2.94 -10.02 11.91
CA ILE A 253 -3.14 -9.00 12.96
C ILE A 253 -3.70 -9.65 14.23
N TRP A 254 -4.65 -10.57 14.10
CA TRP A 254 -5.17 -11.33 15.24
C TRP A 254 -4.08 -12.18 15.90
N MET A 255 -3.30 -12.91 15.11
CA MET A 255 -2.21 -13.76 15.61
C MET A 255 -1.14 -12.94 16.34
N LEU A 256 -0.74 -11.79 15.80
CA LEU A 256 0.24 -10.91 16.45
C LEU A 256 -0.30 -10.32 17.76
N ARG A 257 -1.58 -9.92 17.80
CA ARG A 257 -2.25 -9.47 19.04
C ARG A 257 -2.30 -10.57 20.11
N ASP A 258 -2.37 -11.83 19.70
CA ASP A 258 -2.37 -13.01 20.58
C ASP A 258 -0.94 -13.47 20.96
N GLY A 259 0.10 -12.77 20.51
CA GLY A 259 1.49 -13.08 20.86
C GLY A 259 2.10 -14.24 20.06
N HIS A 260 1.69 -14.42 18.79
CA HIS A 260 2.17 -15.48 17.92
C HIS A 260 3.71 -15.64 17.96
N GLY A 261 4.16 -16.81 18.44
CA GLY A 261 5.58 -17.15 18.51
C GLY A 261 6.40 -16.28 19.47
N GLY A 262 5.76 -15.51 20.35
CA GLY A 262 6.44 -14.50 21.18
C GLY A 262 6.99 -13.32 20.36
N CYS A 263 6.49 -13.14 19.13
CA CYS A 263 6.87 -12.03 18.27
C CYS A 263 6.37 -10.70 18.85
N GLU A 264 7.28 -9.75 19.05
CA GLU A 264 6.97 -8.40 19.49
C GLU A 264 7.40 -7.39 18.41
N LEU A 265 6.42 -6.76 17.77
CA LEU A 265 6.67 -5.67 16.85
C LEU A 265 6.67 -4.34 17.61
N SER A 266 7.54 -3.42 17.21
CA SER A 266 7.42 -2.03 17.66
C SER A 266 6.12 -1.41 17.17
N ASP A 267 5.65 -0.35 17.84
CA ASP A 267 4.44 0.38 17.45
C ASP A 267 4.49 0.85 15.98
N GLY A 268 5.68 1.25 15.51
CA GLY A 268 5.90 1.68 14.13
C GLY A 268 5.78 0.55 13.11
N GLU A 269 6.35 -0.62 13.41
CA GLU A 269 6.25 -1.81 12.56
C GLU A 269 4.81 -2.32 12.51
N PHE A 270 4.16 -2.44 13.67
CA PHE A 270 2.77 -2.88 13.75
C PHE A 270 1.83 -1.90 13.03
N PHE A 271 2.08 -0.59 13.15
CA PHE A 271 1.37 0.42 12.39
C PHE A 271 1.59 0.26 10.89
N ALA A 272 2.83 0.09 10.42
CA ALA A 272 3.15 -0.05 9.00
C ALA A 272 2.49 -1.31 8.39
N LEU A 273 2.49 -2.43 9.11
CA LEU A 273 1.83 -3.66 8.69
C LEU A 273 0.31 -3.47 8.55
N ARG A 274 -0.35 -2.87 9.55
CA ARG A 274 -1.80 -2.59 9.47
C ARG A 274 -2.13 -1.62 8.35
N LEU A 275 -1.36 -0.54 8.21
CA LEU A 275 -1.55 0.44 7.16
C LEU A 275 -1.44 -0.21 5.78
N TRP A 276 -0.42 -1.03 5.54
CA TRP A 276 -0.26 -1.74 4.27
C TRP A 276 -1.49 -2.58 3.90
N ILE A 277 -2.05 -3.31 4.86
CA ILE A 277 -3.28 -4.10 4.65
C ILE A 277 -4.45 -3.17 4.32
N ASP A 278 -4.64 -2.10 5.10
CA ASP A 278 -5.71 -1.13 4.89
C ASP A 278 -5.60 -0.40 3.55
N LEU A 279 -4.39 -0.25 3.00
CA LEU A 279 -4.14 0.30 1.66
C LEU A 279 -4.41 -0.71 0.54
N ASN A 280 -5.01 -1.86 0.86
CA ASN A 280 -5.30 -2.95 -0.06
C ASN A 280 -4.03 -3.62 -0.61
N VAL A 281 -3.03 -3.79 0.27
CA VAL A 281 -1.82 -4.58 0.04
C VAL A 281 -1.01 -4.19 -1.21
N PRO A 282 -0.68 -2.91 -1.46
CA PRO A 282 0.18 -2.53 -2.59
C PRO A 282 1.58 -3.16 -2.43
N TYR A 283 2.26 -3.47 -3.54
CA TYR A 283 3.65 -3.94 -3.51
C TYR A 283 4.63 -2.83 -3.92
N TYR A 284 4.45 -2.31 -5.15
CA TYR A 284 5.26 -1.23 -5.70
C TYR A 284 4.67 0.14 -5.36
N ASP A 285 5.54 1.12 -5.11
CA ASP A 285 5.19 2.53 -4.93
C ASP A 285 5.29 3.34 -6.24
N THR A 286 5.55 2.68 -7.36
CA THR A 286 5.76 3.31 -8.66
C THR A 286 5.34 2.40 -9.82
N VAL A 287 5.08 3.01 -10.98
CA VAL A 287 4.90 2.29 -12.27
C VAL A 287 6.15 2.29 -13.14
N SER A 288 7.22 2.97 -12.72
CA SER A 288 8.53 2.82 -13.37
C SER A 288 8.97 1.36 -13.32
N SER A 289 9.66 0.89 -14.36
CA SER A 289 10.23 -0.44 -14.37
C SER A 289 11.37 -0.54 -15.38
N ALA A 290 12.42 -1.27 -15.01
CA ALA A 290 13.48 -1.68 -15.90
C ALA A 290 13.01 -2.67 -17.01
N TYR A 291 11.85 -3.29 -16.84
CA TYR A 291 11.36 -4.44 -17.60
C TYR A 291 9.96 -4.23 -18.20
N MET A 292 9.63 -3.00 -18.60
CA MET A 292 8.29 -2.64 -19.13
C MET A 292 7.80 -3.53 -20.28
N GLU A 293 8.72 -4.08 -21.08
CA GLU A 293 8.40 -4.92 -22.24
C GLU A 293 8.22 -6.41 -21.91
N ASN A 294 8.55 -6.82 -20.69
CA ASN A 294 8.48 -8.21 -20.25
C ASN A 294 7.11 -8.53 -19.61
N PRO A 295 6.78 -9.82 -19.42
CA PRO A 295 5.56 -10.23 -18.74
C PRO A 295 5.35 -9.50 -17.40
N SER A 296 4.12 -9.07 -17.14
CA SER A 296 3.70 -8.17 -16.05
C SER A 296 4.33 -6.76 -16.01
N GLY A 297 5.30 -6.48 -16.89
CA GLY A 297 6.10 -5.26 -16.88
C GLY A 297 7.14 -5.28 -15.76
N ARG A 298 7.35 -6.43 -15.10
CA ARG A 298 8.25 -6.60 -13.94
C ARG A 298 9.21 -7.78 -14.08
N SER A 299 8.94 -8.74 -14.98
CA SER A 299 9.76 -9.94 -15.08
C SER A 299 11.16 -9.64 -15.64
N PRO A 300 12.25 -10.08 -15.00
CA PRO A 300 13.58 -10.00 -15.58
C PRO A 300 13.77 -11.01 -16.74
N LEU A 301 12.86 -11.97 -16.88
CA LEU A 301 12.81 -12.94 -17.96
C LEU A 301 11.81 -12.49 -19.04
N SER A 302 12.17 -12.70 -20.31
CA SER A 302 11.28 -12.51 -21.44
C SER A 302 10.18 -13.59 -21.48
N PHE A 303 9.13 -13.37 -22.28
CA PHE A 303 8.10 -14.39 -22.52
C PHE A 303 8.68 -15.72 -23.01
N GLY A 304 9.64 -15.69 -23.93
CA GLY A 304 10.24 -16.91 -24.49
C GLY A 304 10.99 -17.73 -23.45
N GLU A 305 11.73 -17.05 -22.57
CA GLU A 305 12.45 -17.68 -21.46
C GLU A 305 11.50 -18.27 -20.42
N LEU A 306 10.47 -17.51 -20.01
CA LEU A 306 9.44 -18.03 -19.10
C LEU A 306 8.67 -19.20 -19.72
N LYS A 307 8.31 -19.13 -20.99
CA LYS A 307 7.64 -20.24 -21.70
C LYS A 307 8.53 -21.48 -21.67
N ARG A 308 9.81 -21.34 -22.01
CA ARG A 308 10.75 -22.47 -22.01
C ARG A 308 10.91 -23.06 -20.60
N LEU A 309 11.07 -22.23 -19.58
CA LEU A 309 11.16 -22.66 -18.18
C LEU A 309 9.90 -23.44 -17.77
N PHE A 310 8.71 -22.89 -18.04
CA PHE A 310 7.45 -23.55 -17.73
C PHE A 310 7.25 -24.84 -18.51
N ASP A 311 7.68 -24.92 -19.78
CA ASP A 311 7.59 -26.15 -20.56
C ASP A 311 8.46 -27.26 -19.96
N ILE A 312 9.72 -26.96 -19.60
CA ILE A 312 10.64 -27.90 -18.94
C ILE A 312 10.04 -28.40 -17.63
N CYS A 313 9.47 -27.50 -16.84
CA CYS A 313 8.92 -27.80 -15.52
C CYS A 313 7.45 -28.28 -15.57
N LYS A 314 6.91 -28.56 -16.75
CA LYS A 314 5.55 -29.09 -16.99
C LYS A 314 4.42 -28.18 -16.47
N MET A 315 4.58 -26.87 -16.62
CA MET A 315 3.60 -25.81 -16.26
C MET A 315 3.11 -24.95 -17.46
N PRO A 316 2.75 -25.52 -18.63
CA PRO A 316 2.57 -24.76 -19.88
C PRO A 316 1.37 -23.79 -19.90
N LYS A 317 0.51 -23.80 -18.87
CA LYS A 317 -0.73 -23.02 -18.85
C LYS A 317 -0.61 -21.65 -18.18
N VAL A 318 0.52 -21.36 -17.52
CA VAL A 318 0.73 -20.13 -16.77
C VAL A 318 0.62 -18.90 -17.67
N LEU A 319 1.33 -18.93 -18.80
CA LEU A 319 1.39 -17.81 -19.74
C LEU A 319 0.19 -17.79 -20.68
N ASN A 320 -0.11 -16.59 -21.20
CA ASN A 320 -1.10 -16.41 -22.25
C ASN A 320 -0.39 -16.38 -23.62
N ALA A 321 -0.80 -17.24 -24.55
CA ALA A 321 -0.20 -17.34 -25.88
C ALA A 321 -0.56 -16.15 -26.78
N ASP A 322 -1.78 -15.60 -26.62
CA ASP A 322 -2.31 -14.48 -27.40
C ASP A 322 -1.80 -13.15 -26.88
N ASN A 323 -1.54 -13.07 -25.57
CA ASN A 323 -0.96 -11.91 -24.91
C ASN A 323 0.32 -12.28 -24.16
N LYS A 324 1.45 -12.16 -24.87
CA LYS A 324 2.78 -12.55 -24.39
C LYS A 324 3.28 -11.75 -23.19
N THR A 325 2.67 -10.60 -22.87
CA THR A 325 3.09 -9.76 -21.75
C THR A 325 2.16 -9.89 -20.53
N LEU A 326 1.12 -10.72 -20.63
CA LEU A 326 0.14 -10.96 -19.57
C LEU A 326 0.55 -12.11 -18.65
N ILE A 327 0.51 -11.82 -17.35
CA ILE A 327 0.46 -12.83 -16.29
C ILE A 327 -0.91 -12.75 -15.61
N LEU A 328 -1.60 -13.89 -15.55
CA LEU A 328 -2.87 -14.04 -14.85
C LEU A 328 -2.60 -14.53 -13.43
N ALA A 329 -2.94 -13.75 -12.41
CA ALA A 329 -2.73 -14.09 -11.00
C ALA A 329 -3.30 -15.48 -10.65
N ARG A 330 -4.51 -15.80 -11.12
CA ARG A 330 -5.14 -17.12 -10.90
C ARG A 330 -4.35 -18.32 -11.44
N LYS A 331 -3.43 -18.09 -12.39
CA LYS A 331 -2.57 -19.14 -12.98
C LYS A 331 -1.15 -19.12 -12.42
N TYR A 332 -0.75 -18.02 -11.79
CA TYR A 332 0.52 -17.84 -11.12
C TYR A 332 0.29 -17.08 -9.80
N PRO A 333 -0.34 -17.74 -8.81
CA PRO A 333 -0.80 -17.03 -7.62
C PRO A 333 0.30 -16.75 -6.60
N ILE A 334 1.33 -17.59 -6.61
CA ILE A 334 2.47 -17.53 -5.70
C ILE A 334 3.73 -17.53 -6.55
N GLU A 335 4.74 -16.76 -6.12
CA GLU A 335 6.08 -16.85 -6.67
C GLU A 335 6.67 -18.23 -6.36
N ILE A 336 6.89 -19.03 -7.40
CA ILE A 336 7.50 -20.38 -7.31
C ILE A 336 8.91 -20.41 -7.92
N ILE A 337 9.40 -19.24 -8.32
CA ILE A 337 10.74 -19.00 -8.82
C ILE A 337 11.41 -18.04 -7.84
N SER A 338 12.60 -18.41 -7.37
CA SER A 338 13.45 -17.54 -6.56
C SER A 338 14.68 -17.12 -7.37
N PHE A 339 14.88 -15.82 -7.54
CA PHE A 339 16.09 -15.27 -8.14
C PHE A 339 17.22 -15.10 -7.12
N ASP A 340 16.91 -14.99 -5.83
CA ASP A 340 17.91 -14.91 -4.77
C ASP A 340 18.51 -16.29 -4.45
N ARG A 341 17.70 -17.37 -4.57
CA ARG A 341 18.10 -18.77 -4.38
C ARG A 341 17.63 -19.65 -5.56
N PRO A 342 18.25 -19.52 -6.76
CA PRO A 342 17.82 -20.23 -7.97
C PRO A 342 17.65 -21.74 -7.79
N GLU A 343 18.56 -22.39 -7.05
CA GLU A 343 18.58 -23.83 -6.82
C GLU A 343 17.42 -24.33 -5.93
N SER A 344 16.87 -23.45 -5.09
CA SER A 344 15.73 -23.76 -4.21
C SER A 344 14.37 -23.45 -4.84
N SER A 345 14.34 -22.90 -6.06
CA SER A 345 13.08 -22.54 -6.73
C SER A 345 12.11 -23.73 -6.80
N GLU A 346 10.93 -23.58 -6.21
CA GLU A 346 9.88 -24.62 -6.13
C GLU A 346 9.50 -25.21 -7.50
N ILE A 347 9.58 -24.41 -8.56
CA ILE A 347 9.35 -24.84 -9.93
C ILE A 347 10.23 -26.04 -10.36
N LEU A 348 11.41 -26.20 -9.74
CA LEU A 348 12.37 -27.26 -10.06
C LEU A 348 12.08 -28.58 -9.33
N ILE A 349 11.15 -28.62 -8.37
CA ILE A 349 10.98 -29.76 -7.45
C ILE A 349 10.73 -31.10 -8.15
N ASN A 350 10.05 -31.07 -9.30
CA ASN A 350 9.70 -32.26 -10.09
C ASN A 350 10.63 -32.50 -11.29
N VAL A 351 11.69 -31.71 -11.43
CA VAL A 351 12.69 -31.89 -12.49
C VAL A 351 13.86 -32.71 -11.93
N PRO A 352 14.23 -33.85 -12.52
CA PRO A 352 15.31 -34.69 -12.00
C PRO A 352 16.61 -33.90 -11.85
N LYS A 353 17.15 -33.85 -10.62
CA LYS A 353 18.40 -33.14 -10.32
C LYS A 353 19.52 -33.62 -11.25
N GLN A 354 20.37 -32.69 -11.69
CA GLN A 354 21.51 -32.93 -12.60
C GLN A 354 21.16 -33.39 -14.02
N SER A 355 19.87 -33.49 -14.39
CA SER A 355 19.48 -33.70 -15.79
C SER A 355 19.76 -32.47 -16.65
N ASP A 356 19.90 -32.64 -17.96
CA ASP A 356 20.02 -31.52 -18.91
C ASP A 356 18.86 -30.53 -18.78
N SER A 357 17.64 -31.06 -18.55
CA SER A 357 16.44 -30.25 -18.29
C SER A 357 16.57 -29.42 -17.01
N TYR A 358 17.08 -30.00 -15.93
CA TYR A 358 17.32 -29.26 -14.68
C TYR A 358 18.35 -28.15 -14.88
N MET A 359 19.47 -28.47 -15.54
CA MET A 359 20.55 -27.51 -15.80
C MET A 359 20.08 -26.36 -16.70
N GLU A 360 19.25 -26.65 -17.71
CA GLU A 360 18.65 -25.63 -18.57
C GLU A 360 17.67 -24.74 -17.80
N ALA A 361 16.75 -25.33 -17.03
CA ALA A 361 15.80 -24.57 -16.21
C ALA A 361 16.51 -23.67 -15.19
N LEU A 362 17.51 -24.21 -14.48
CA LEU A 362 18.32 -23.46 -13.53
C LEU A 362 19.11 -22.33 -14.20
N SER A 363 19.65 -22.56 -15.40
CA SER A 363 20.33 -21.54 -16.19
C SER A 363 19.40 -20.37 -16.54
N ILE A 364 18.14 -20.65 -16.91
CA ILE A 364 17.15 -19.60 -17.16
C ILE A 364 16.89 -18.78 -15.90
N ILE A 365 16.72 -19.42 -14.73
CA ILE A 365 16.47 -18.72 -13.46
C ILE A 365 17.68 -17.87 -13.07
N ARG A 366 18.90 -18.42 -13.13
CA ARG A 366 20.15 -17.69 -12.85
C ARG A 366 20.34 -16.48 -13.76
N LYS A 367 19.96 -16.59 -15.04
CA LYS A 367 19.98 -15.45 -15.97
C LYS A 367 19.04 -14.31 -15.53
N GLY A 368 17.87 -14.66 -14.99
CA GLY A 368 16.96 -13.68 -14.38
C GLY A 368 17.59 -12.99 -13.17
N ALA A 369 18.23 -13.77 -12.29
CA ALA A 369 18.95 -13.25 -11.13
C ALA A 369 20.11 -12.32 -11.52
N GLU A 370 20.91 -12.69 -12.52
CA GLU A 370 21.99 -11.84 -13.04
C GLU A 370 21.45 -10.53 -13.62
N ARG A 371 20.35 -10.57 -14.38
CA ARG A 371 19.72 -9.36 -14.91
C ARG A 371 19.24 -8.44 -13.80
N LEU A 372 18.64 -8.98 -12.74
CA LEU A 372 18.23 -8.19 -11.57
C LEU A 372 19.43 -7.52 -10.89
N LYS A 373 20.58 -8.20 -10.79
CA LYS A 373 21.83 -7.59 -10.27
C LYS A 373 22.36 -6.47 -11.17
N LEU A 374 22.30 -6.63 -12.49
CA LEU A 374 22.83 -5.65 -13.46
C LEU A 374 21.89 -4.48 -13.71
N LYS A 375 20.59 -4.75 -13.73
CA LYS A 375 19.52 -3.79 -13.98
C LYS A 375 18.41 -4.03 -12.94
N PRO A 376 18.54 -3.43 -11.75
CA PRO A 376 17.59 -3.60 -10.66
C PRO A 376 16.17 -3.21 -11.07
N ARG A 377 15.21 -3.90 -10.49
CA ARG A 377 13.79 -3.54 -10.52
C ARG A 377 13.52 -2.60 -9.34
N GLU A 378 12.38 -1.90 -9.35
CA GLU A 378 12.02 -0.92 -8.31
C GLU A 378 11.82 -1.53 -6.90
N ASP A 379 11.85 -2.86 -6.78
CA ASP A 379 11.83 -3.60 -5.51
C ASP A 379 13.22 -4.09 -5.07
N MET A 380 14.29 -3.47 -5.57
CA MET A 380 15.69 -3.80 -5.27
C MET A 380 16.50 -2.63 -4.76
#